data_AF-A0A7S4I256-F1
#
_entry.id   AF-A0A7S4I256-F1
#
_cell.length_a   1.000
_cell.length_b   1.000
_cell.length_c   1.000
_cell.angle_alpha   90.00
_cell.angle_beta   90.00
_cell.angle_gamma   90.00
#
_symmetry.space_group_name_H-M   'P 1'
#
loop_
_entity.id
_entity.type
_entity.pdbx_description
1 polymer ?
#
loop_
_entity_poly.entity_id
_entity_poly.type
_entity_poly.pdbx_seq_one_letter_code
_entity_poly.pdbx_strand_id
1 'polypeptide(L)'
;VRFFGFLFSLKQLVGKISPRKGGGFYACSTSAFKLNYFETPSGHRFVLCTDLAAGDMREPLRHIYSHIFVECLVKNPLWTPNEEITNANFVQAIDRYVNSL
;
A
#
# COMPACT_ATOMS: atom_id res chain seq x y z
N VAL A 1 -2.62 -11.42 -10.06
CA VAL A 1 -4.05 -11.77 -9.88
C VAL A 1 -4.37 -12.44 -8.54
N ARG A 2 -3.67 -13.51 -8.12
CA ARG A 2 -4.00 -14.27 -6.89
C ARG A 2 -3.98 -13.45 -5.60
N PHE A 3 -2.99 -12.56 -5.45
CA PHE A 3 -2.83 -11.72 -4.28
C PHE A 3 -3.97 -10.68 -4.10
N PHE A 4 -4.48 -10.16 -5.21
CA PHE A 4 -5.62 -9.24 -5.21
C PHE A 4 -6.89 -9.90 -4.66
N GLY A 5 -7.18 -11.14 -5.08
CA GLY A 5 -8.36 -11.88 -4.62
C GLY A 5 -8.31 -12.16 -3.11
N PHE A 6 -7.12 -12.44 -2.59
CA PHE A 6 -6.89 -12.60 -1.15
C PHE A 6 -7.20 -11.31 -0.38
N LEU A 7 -6.60 -10.18 -0.78
CA LEU A 7 -6.84 -8.88 -0.15
C LEU A 7 -8.31 -8.44 -0.23
N PHE A 8 -8.95 -8.68 -1.36
CA PHE A 8 -10.36 -8.37 -1.56
C PHE A 8 -11.24 -9.15 -0.57
N SER A 9 -10.98 -10.45 -0.42
CA SER A 9 -11.71 -11.31 0.51
C SER A 9 -11.52 -10.87 1.97
N LEU A 10 -10.29 -10.55 2.36
CA LEU A 10 -10.00 -10.02 3.70
C LEU A 10 -10.72 -8.71 3.98
N LYS A 11 -10.72 -7.79 3.01
CA LYS A 11 -11.41 -6.50 3.15
C LYS A 11 -12.92 -6.69 3.31
N GLN A 12 -13.53 -7.58 2.54
CA GLN A 12 -14.95 -7.91 2.70
C GLN A 12 -15.24 -8.56 4.05
N LEU A 13 -14.37 -9.45 4.52
CA LEU A 13 -14.49 -10.12 5.80
C LEU A 13 -14.47 -9.11 6.96
N VAL A 14 -13.47 -8.22 6.99
CA VAL A 14 -13.37 -7.16 8.01
C VAL A 14 -14.59 -6.24 7.96
N GLY A 15 -15.04 -5.87 6.76
CA GLY A 15 -16.23 -5.03 6.61
C GLY A 15 -17.52 -5.65 7.17
N LYS A 16 -17.63 -6.99 7.16
CA LYS A 16 -18.79 -7.72 7.71
C LYS A 16 -18.68 -8.01 9.20
N ILE A 17 -17.47 -8.26 9.70
CA ILE A 17 -17.24 -8.69 11.09
C ILE A 17 -16.96 -7.49 12.02
N SER A 18 -16.49 -6.36 11.50
CA SER A 18 -16.13 -5.22 12.33
C SER A 18 -17.34 -4.73 13.14
N PRO A 19 -17.25 -4.69 14.48
CA PRO A 19 -18.33 -4.20 15.34
C PRO A 19 -18.51 -2.68 15.20
N ARG A 20 -17.51 -1.98 14.64
CA ARG A 20 -17.51 -0.52 14.46
C ARG A 20 -17.54 -0.17 12.97
N LYS A 21 -18.53 0.63 12.58
CA LYS A 21 -18.60 1.24 11.24
C LYS A 21 -17.38 2.16 11.05
N GLY A 22 -16.63 1.96 9.96
CA GLY A 22 -15.47 2.77 9.60
C GLY A 22 -14.09 2.16 9.89
N GLY A 23 -14.02 1.01 10.56
CA GLY A 23 -12.77 0.27 10.75
C GLY A 23 -12.45 -0.60 9.54
N GLY A 24 -11.68 -0.09 8.59
CA GLY A 24 -11.27 -0.83 7.38
C GLY A 24 -10.24 -1.93 7.65
N PHE A 25 -9.80 -2.62 6.60
CA PHE A 25 -8.64 -3.50 6.67
C PHE A 25 -7.35 -2.67 6.58
N TYR A 26 -6.43 -2.85 7.53
CA TYR A 26 -5.17 -2.08 7.59
C TYR A 26 -3.91 -2.96 7.59
N ALA A 27 -3.97 -4.14 8.22
CA ALA A 27 -2.86 -5.07 8.23
C ALA A 27 -3.34 -6.50 8.54
N CYS A 28 -2.56 -7.49 8.12
CA CYS A 28 -2.65 -8.86 8.62
C CYS A 28 -1.26 -9.42 8.87
N SER A 29 -1.07 -10.10 9.99
CA SER A 29 0.19 -10.77 10.31
C SER A 29 0.06 -12.28 10.11
N THR A 30 1.13 -12.88 9.61
CA THR A 30 1.33 -14.34 9.60
C THR A 30 2.39 -14.70 10.65
N SER A 31 2.85 -15.95 10.69
CA SER A 31 3.99 -16.35 11.51
C SER A 31 5.35 -15.90 10.93
N ALA A 32 5.40 -15.46 9.67
CA ALA A 32 6.64 -15.11 8.97
C ALA A 32 6.77 -13.60 8.70
N PHE A 33 5.67 -12.93 8.36
CA PHE A 33 5.69 -11.52 8.00
C PHE A 33 4.37 -10.83 8.35
N LYS A 34 4.43 -9.50 8.43
CA LYS A 34 3.28 -8.60 8.55
C LYS A 34 3.01 -7.94 7.21
N LEU A 35 1.77 -8.05 6.75
CA LEU A 35 1.29 -7.37 5.56
C LEU A 35 0.58 -6.09 5.98
N ASN A 36 1.07 -4.95 5.52
CA ASN A 36 0.47 -3.64 5.77
C ASN A 36 -0.23 -3.16 4.50
N TYR A 37 -1.42 -2.57 4.65
CA TYR A 37 -2.31 -2.21 3.56
C TYR A 37 -2.82 -0.78 3.69
N PHE A 38 -2.78 -0.05 2.59
CA PHE A 38 -3.36 1.28 2.46
C PHE A 38 -4.05 1.41 1.12
N GLU A 39 -5.28 1.94 1.12
CA GLU A 39 -6.04 2.21 -0.09
C GLU A 39 -6.51 3.66 -0.11
N THR A 40 -6.32 4.30 -1.24
CA THR A 40 -6.76 5.68 -1.46
C THR A 40 -8.25 5.71 -1.85
N PRO A 41 -8.94 6.85 -1.65
CA PRO A 41 -10.30 7.02 -2.15
C PRO A 41 -10.43 6.85 -3.67
N SER A 42 -9.34 7.10 -4.42
CA SER A 42 -9.28 6.86 -5.87
C SER A 42 -9.06 5.39 -6.26
N GLY A 43 -8.92 4.48 -5.29
CA GLY A 43 -8.79 3.04 -5.53
C GLY A 43 -7.35 2.55 -5.76
N HIS A 44 -6.32 3.39 -5.56
CA HIS A 44 -4.94 2.91 -5.55
C HIS A 44 -4.66 2.15 -4.26
N ARG A 45 -3.98 1.01 -4.39
CA ARG A 45 -3.72 0.09 -3.28
C ARG A 45 -2.22 -0.08 -3.12
N PHE A 46 -1.75 0.24 -1.93
CA PHE A 46 -0.36 0.14 -1.52
C PHE A 46 -0.25 -0.98 -0.48
N VAL A 47 0.72 -1.86 -0.70
CA VAL A 47 0.93 -3.04 0.14
C VAL A 47 2.41 -3.13 0.48
N LEU A 48 2.72 -3.24 1.76
CA LEU A 48 4.08 -3.35 2.26
C LEU A 48 4.22 -4.59 3.16
N CYS A 49 5.08 -5.52 2.76
CA CYS A 49 5.49 -6.64 3.59
C CYS A 49 6.64 -6.20 4.50
N THR A 50 6.49 -6.42 5.80
CA THR A 50 7.50 -6.12 6.81
C THR A 50 7.70 -7.31 7.73
N ASP A 51 8.76 -7.29 8.53
CA ASP A 51 8.93 -8.21 9.65
C ASP A 51 7.82 -8.04 10.70
N LEU A 52 7.65 -9.04 11.56
CA LEU A 52 6.65 -9.02 12.63
C LEU A 52 6.93 -7.96 13.70
N ALA A 53 8.21 -7.60 13.87
CA ALA A 53 8.64 -6.56 14.79
C ALA A 53 8.39 -5.14 14.27
N ALA A 54 8.05 -4.99 12.98
CA ALA A 54 7.80 -3.69 12.39
C ALA A 54 6.56 -3.03 13.01
N GLY A 55 6.69 -1.73 13.30
CA GLY A 55 5.66 -0.92 13.90
C GLY A 55 4.46 -0.65 12.99
N ASP A 56 3.81 0.48 13.20
CA ASP A 56 2.70 0.91 12.37
C ASP A 56 3.21 1.50 11.04
N MET A 57 2.77 0.91 9.93
CA MET A 57 3.19 1.31 8.57
C MET A 57 2.17 2.20 7.87
N ARG A 58 1.12 2.68 8.56
CA ARG A 58 0.11 3.58 7.97
C ARG A 58 0.71 4.89 7.47
N GLU A 59 1.53 5.54 8.30
CA GLU A 59 2.21 6.78 7.93
C GLU A 59 3.23 6.59 6.79
N PRO A 60 4.10 5.56 6.83
CA PRO A 60 4.96 5.23 5.70
C PRO A 60 4.22 4.98 4.38
N LEU A 61 3.14 4.19 4.39
CA LEU A 61 2.33 3.96 3.20
C LEU A 61 1.66 5.23 2.68
N ARG A 62 1.18 6.10 3.58
CA ARG A 62 0.61 7.41 3.24
C ARG A 62 1.67 8.32 2.61
N HIS A 63 2.90 8.29 3.12
CA HIS A 63 4.03 9.06 2.57
C HIS A 63 4.40 8.58 1.16
N ILE A 64 4.49 7.26 0.95
CA ILE A 64 4.72 6.66 -0.37
C ILE A 64 3.66 7.14 -1.37
N TYR A 65 2.40 7.19 -0.96
CA TYR A 65 1.34 7.74 -1.82
C TYR A 65 1.54 9.22 -2.12
N SER A 66 1.61 10.07 -1.09
CA SER A 66 1.52 11.52 -1.29
C SER A 66 2.80 12.18 -1.82
N HIS A 67 3.98 11.71 -1.41
CA HIS A 67 5.27 12.35 -1.72
C HIS A 67 6.08 11.62 -2.78
N ILE A 68 5.74 10.37 -3.10
CA ILE A 68 6.48 9.58 -4.10
C ILE A 68 5.59 9.25 -5.30
N PHE A 69 4.49 8.53 -5.09
CA PHE A 69 3.59 8.12 -6.17
C PHE A 69 2.95 9.30 -6.88
N VAL A 70 2.38 10.25 -6.13
CA VAL A 70 1.74 11.43 -6.73
C VAL A 70 2.76 12.32 -7.45
N GLU A 71 3.92 12.58 -6.81
CA GLU A 71 4.95 13.46 -7.36
C GLU A 71 5.64 12.89 -8.60
N CYS A 72 5.99 11.60 -8.60
CA CYS A 72 6.75 10.99 -9.70
C CYS A 72 5.87 10.49 -10.85
N LEU A 73 4.62 10.08 -10.57
CA LEU A 73 3.75 9.44 -11.55
C LEU A 73 2.51 10.28 -11.87
N VAL A 74 1.68 10.59 -10.87
CA VAL A 74 0.37 11.25 -11.13
C VAL A 74 0.56 12.64 -11.74
N LYS A 75 1.59 13.38 -11.32
CA LYS A 75 1.92 14.69 -11.90
C LYS A 75 2.65 14.60 -13.25
N ASN A 76 3.12 13.42 -13.64
CA ASN A 76 3.79 13.24 -14.93
C ASN A 76 2.74 13.03 -16.03
N PRO A 77 2.54 13.98 -16.96
CA PRO A 77 1.51 13.85 -18.00
C PRO A 77 1.80 12.73 -19.01
N LEU A 78 3.04 12.22 -19.04
CA LEU A 78 3.46 11.11 -19.89
C LEU A 78 3.20 9.75 -19.24
N TRP A 79 2.75 9.72 -17.98
CA TRP A 79 2.47 8.47 -17.28
C TRP A 79 1.09 7.94 -17.64
N THR A 80 1.04 6.67 -18.01
CA THR A 80 -0.16 5.90 -18.35
C THR A 80 -0.56 5.01 -17.17
N PRO A 81 -1.76 5.23 -16.57
CA PRO A 81 -2.26 4.36 -15.53
C PRO A 81 -2.46 2.91 -16.03
N ASN A 82 -2.38 1.94 -15.10
CA ASN A 82 -2.58 0.50 -15.34
C ASN A 82 -1.48 -0.22 -16.14
N GLU A 83 -0.38 0.47 -16.44
CA GLU A 83 0.84 -0.15 -16.94
C GLU A 83 1.85 -0.40 -15.81
N GLU A 84 2.86 -1.21 -16.10
CA GLU A 84 3.96 -1.44 -15.17
C GLU A 84 4.71 -0.12 -14.93
N ILE A 85 5.01 0.16 -13.66
CA ILE A 85 5.69 1.39 -13.27
C ILE A 85 7.19 1.23 -13.55
N THR A 86 7.65 1.80 -14.65
CA THR A 86 9.07 1.76 -15.09
C THR A 86 9.84 3.05 -14.81
N ASN A 87 9.19 4.05 -14.21
CA ASN A 87 9.79 5.35 -13.97
C ASN A 87 10.97 5.25 -12.97
N ALA A 88 12.19 5.52 -13.45
CA ALA A 88 13.40 5.39 -12.64
C ALA A 88 13.42 6.31 -11.41
N ASN A 89 12.86 7.52 -11.50
CA ASN A 89 12.80 8.45 -10.37
C ASN A 89 11.90 7.90 -9.26
N PHE A 90 10.78 7.28 -9.62
CA PHE A 90 9.89 6.61 -8.67
C PHE A 90 10.60 5.46 -7.96
N VAL A 91 11.28 4.58 -8.71
CA VAL A 91 12.01 3.43 -8.13
C VAL A 91 13.10 3.91 -7.17
N GLN A 92 13.92 4.89 -7.59
CA GLN A 92 14.98 5.42 -6.75
C GLN A 92 14.44 6.13 -5.48
N ALA A 93 13.33 6.86 -5.60
CA ALA A 93 12.71 7.53 -4.47
C ALA A 93 12.13 6.53 -3.46
N ILE A 94 11.47 5.46 -3.94
CA ILE A 94 10.99 4.38 -3.08
C ILE A 94 12.16 3.68 -2.39
N ASP A 95 13.20 3.29 -3.12
CA ASP A 95 14.34 2.57 -2.53
C ASP A 95 15.01 3.42 -1.44
N ARG A 96 15.20 4.72 -1.70
CA ARG A 96 15.76 5.63 -0.68
C ARG A 96 14.88 5.71 0.56
N TYR A 97 13.57 5.82 0.38
CA TYR A 97 12.63 5.95 1.48
C TYR A 97 12.55 4.66 2.31
N VAL A 98 12.40 3.50 1.66
CA VAL A 98 12.28 2.21 2.35
C VAL A 98 13.55 1.87 3.13
N ASN A 99 14.73 2.19 2.61
CA ASN A 99 15.99 1.99 3.33
C ASN A 99 16.20 2.95 4.52
N SER A 100 15.36 3.98 4.67
CA SER A 100 15.39 4.92 5.79
C SER A 100 14.39 4.60 6.91
N LEU A 101 13.51 3.61 6.69
CA LEU A 101 12.52 3.13 7.66
C LEU A 101 13.15 2.19 8.68
#